data_AF-A0A948DSS3-F1
#
_entry.id   AF-A0A948DSS3-F1
#
_cell.length_a   1.000
_cell.length_b   1.000
_cell.length_c   1.000
_cell.angle_alpha   90.00
_cell.angle_beta   90.00
_cell.angle_gamma   90.00
#
_symmetry.space_group_name_H-M   'P 1'
#
loop_
_entity.id
_entity.type
_entity.pdbx_description
1 polymer ?
#
loop_
_entity_poly.entity_id
_entity_poly.type
_entity_poly.pdbx_seq_one_letter_code
_entity_poly.pdbx_strand_id
1 'polypeptide(L)'
;LVSLFFGIVLLAIGWRIINNRGYYPDTGINLVLVGESSVALVGVSKGDDSLMWVELPSNLRVGGYPAVSAWGLGEIDGNSEELVLQSLGEGLGLWLQVAVKVEDGVSMDGLLDRLLSLKGIKGLSWLDRYTLYKDLSGLSSKGIVLETNLPYQVMDRVQDVDGYEWLELNEAVFVWSRDLWPNEGVVNLGIKVEVVNASDTPGVARVRARQLESIGFRVVSVKAGDIKIDEPCVVKVSPDIWDKNQFIKQILKNYLGCEVEMGDGLVFFVG
;
A
#
# COMPACT_ATOMS: atom_id res chain seq x y z
N LEU A 1 -4.45 -43.47 -11.08
CA LEU A 1 -3.38 -42.47 -11.35
C LEU A 1 -3.94 -41.11 -11.77
N VAL A 2 -4.80 -41.03 -12.79
CA VAL A 2 -5.40 -39.75 -13.26
C VAL A 2 -6.20 -39.02 -12.18
N SER A 3 -7.01 -39.73 -11.38
CA SER A 3 -7.80 -39.14 -10.29
C SER A 3 -6.94 -38.61 -9.14
N LEU A 4 -5.80 -39.25 -8.87
CA LEU A 4 -4.84 -38.82 -7.84
C LEU A 4 -4.09 -37.56 -8.30
N PHE A 5 -3.71 -37.50 -9.57
CA PHE A 5 -3.09 -36.32 -10.18
C PHE A 5 -4.04 -35.11 -10.17
N PHE A 6 -5.31 -35.30 -10.53
CA PHE A 6 -6.33 -34.24 -10.42
C PHE A 6 -6.51 -33.74 -8.98
N GLY A 7 -6.52 -34.64 -8.00
CA GLY A 7 -6.60 -34.27 -6.58
C GLY A 7 -5.38 -33.43 -6.12
N ILE A 8 -4.18 -33.80 -6.52
CA ILE A 8 -2.94 -33.08 -6.18
C ILE A 8 -2.89 -31.71 -6.86
N VAL A 9 -3.29 -31.62 -8.13
CA VAL A 9 -3.35 -30.35 -8.87
C VAL A 9 -4.40 -29.42 -8.24
N LEU A 10 -5.58 -29.91 -7.88
CA LEU A 10 -6.60 -29.12 -7.18
C LEU A 10 -6.13 -28.68 -5.78
N LEU A 11 -5.42 -29.54 -5.05
CA LEU A 11 -4.81 -29.19 -3.77
C LEU A 11 -3.70 -28.14 -3.93
N ALA A 12 -2.85 -28.24 -4.96
CA ALA A 12 -1.79 -27.27 -5.22
C ALA A 12 -2.36 -25.92 -5.67
N ILE A 13 -3.40 -25.93 -6.49
CA ILE A 13 -4.14 -24.73 -6.90
C ILE A 13 -4.85 -24.13 -5.68
N GLY A 14 -5.54 -24.94 -4.89
CA GLY A 14 -6.19 -24.51 -3.64
C GLY A 14 -5.18 -23.93 -2.65
N TRP A 15 -4.02 -24.57 -2.49
CA TRP A 15 -2.93 -24.08 -1.64
C TRP A 15 -2.38 -22.75 -2.13
N ARG A 16 -2.12 -22.62 -3.43
CA ARG A 16 -1.64 -21.35 -4.03
C ARG A 16 -2.67 -20.23 -3.89
N ILE A 17 -3.96 -20.53 -3.99
CA ILE A 17 -5.04 -19.58 -3.75
C ILE A 17 -5.10 -19.15 -2.28
N ILE A 18 -4.82 -20.05 -1.33
CA ILE A 18 -4.86 -19.78 0.12
C ILE A 18 -3.60 -19.03 0.60
N ASN A 19 -2.44 -19.23 -0.04
CA ASN A 19 -1.16 -18.75 0.48
C ASN A 19 -0.71 -17.39 -0.05
N ASN A 20 -1.41 -16.80 -1.03
CA ASN A 20 -1.22 -15.40 -1.41
C ASN A 20 -1.98 -14.48 -0.44
N ARG A 21 -1.43 -14.30 0.77
CA ARG A 21 -2.01 -13.44 1.80
C ARG A 21 -1.45 -12.02 1.71
N GLY A 22 -2.29 -11.06 1.35
CA GLY A 22 -1.97 -9.63 1.45
C GLY A 22 -2.79 -8.91 2.52
N TYR A 23 -3.90 -9.50 3.00
CA TYR A 23 -4.63 -8.98 4.15
C TYR A 23 -4.25 -9.71 5.44
N TYR A 24 -3.82 -8.95 6.45
CA TYR A 24 -3.55 -9.46 7.78
C TYR A 24 -4.59 -8.87 8.75
N PRO A 25 -5.47 -9.71 9.32
CA PRO A 25 -6.58 -9.24 10.18
C PRO A 25 -6.13 -8.44 11.39
N ASP A 26 -4.86 -8.53 11.78
CA ASP A 26 -4.30 -7.88 12.96
C ASP A 26 -3.62 -6.54 12.64
N THR A 27 -3.26 -6.27 11.38
CA THR A 27 -2.53 -5.04 10.99
C THR A 27 -3.39 -4.01 10.28
N GLY A 28 -4.54 -4.42 9.74
CA GLY A 28 -5.31 -3.58 8.83
C GLY A 28 -4.77 -3.59 7.40
N ILE A 29 -5.32 -2.71 6.56
CA ILE A 29 -4.94 -2.58 5.15
C ILE A 29 -5.08 -1.15 4.63
N ASN A 30 -4.12 -0.71 3.82
CA ASN A 30 -4.20 0.51 3.03
C ASN A 30 -4.39 0.16 1.57
N LEU A 31 -5.52 0.57 0.99
CA LEU A 31 -5.87 0.28 -0.40
C LEU A 31 -6.26 1.54 -1.16
N VAL A 32 -6.17 1.45 -2.49
CA VAL A 32 -6.67 2.47 -3.42
C VAL A 32 -7.92 1.92 -4.09
N LEU A 33 -9.00 2.68 -4.07
CA LEU A 33 -10.18 2.41 -4.89
C LEU A 33 -10.15 3.32 -6.12
N VAL A 34 -10.24 2.73 -7.30
CA VAL A 34 -10.28 3.45 -8.58
C VAL A 34 -11.63 3.21 -9.24
N GLY A 35 -12.41 4.27 -9.43
CA GLY A 35 -13.64 4.28 -10.21
C GLY A 35 -13.39 4.76 -11.64
N GLU A 36 -14.44 5.06 -12.39
CA GLU A 36 -14.31 5.62 -13.76
C GLU A 36 -13.72 7.04 -13.78
N SER A 37 -14.13 7.88 -12.83
CA SER A 37 -13.81 9.31 -12.78
C SER A 37 -13.35 9.80 -11.41
N SER A 38 -13.18 8.89 -10.45
CA SER A 38 -12.77 9.20 -9.08
C SER A 38 -11.77 8.16 -8.56
N VAL A 39 -10.97 8.58 -7.58
CA VAL A 39 -10.03 7.74 -6.84
C VAL A 39 -10.21 8.05 -5.36
N ALA A 40 -10.20 7.02 -4.51
CA ALA A 40 -10.07 7.22 -3.07
C ALA A 40 -9.01 6.32 -2.46
N LEU A 41 -8.45 6.79 -1.36
CA LEU A 41 -7.63 6.00 -0.46
C LEU A 41 -8.54 5.45 0.64
N VAL A 42 -8.39 4.18 0.95
CA VAL A 42 -9.17 3.53 2.00
C VAL A 42 -8.18 2.85 2.94
N GLY A 43 -8.18 3.26 4.20
CA GLY A 43 -7.38 2.64 5.24
C GLY A 43 -8.27 2.00 6.28
N VAL A 44 -8.02 0.73 6.57
CA VAL A 44 -8.67 -0.01 7.64
C VAL A 44 -7.66 -0.19 8.75
N SER A 45 -7.89 0.45 9.91
CA SER A 45 -7.08 0.22 11.12
C SER A 45 -7.82 -0.76 12.02
N LYS A 46 -7.11 -1.83 12.40
CA LYS A 46 -7.63 -2.86 13.29
C LYS A 46 -7.39 -2.57 14.76
N GLY A 47 -6.35 -1.81 15.09
CA GLY A 47 -6.08 -1.34 16.46
C GLY A 47 -7.23 -0.46 16.96
N ASP A 48 -7.66 0.48 16.12
CA ASP A 48 -8.65 1.49 16.47
C ASP A 48 -10.09 1.12 16.09
N ASP A 49 -10.31 -0.05 15.47
CA ASP A 49 -11.58 -0.46 14.84
C ASP A 49 -12.16 0.69 13.99
N SER A 50 -11.33 1.27 13.11
CA SER A 50 -11.68 2.46 12.34
C SER A 50 -11.45 2.29 10.85
N LEU A 51 -12.35 2.87 10.06
CA LEU A 51 -12.23 2.99 8.62
C LEU A 51 -12.00 4.45 8.26
N MET A 52 -10.97 4.73 7.47
CA MET A 52 -10.71 6.05 6.94
C MET A 52 -10.85 6.03 5.42
N TRP A 53 -11.50 7.07 4.91
CA TRP A 53 -11.82 7.22 3.50
C TRP A 53 -11.38 8.61 3.04
N VAL A 54 -10.47 8.65 2.06
CA VAL A 54 -9.95 9.90 1.50
C VAL A 54 -10.24 9.97 0.02
N GLU A 55 -11.21 10.78 -0.40
CA GLU A 55 -11.44 11.00 -1.82
C GLU A 55 -10.40 11.99 -2.38
N LEU A 56 -9.82 11.62 -3.52
CA LEU A 56 -8.84 12.45 -4.21
C LEU A 56 -9.56 13.36 -5.21
N PRO A 57 -9.16 14.65 -5.31
CA PRO A 57 -9.70 15.54 -6.33
C PRO A 57 -9.52 14.97 -7.74
N SER A 58 -10.54 15.09 -8.60
CA SER A 58 -10.50 14.55 -9.96
C SER A 58 -9.44 15.22 -10.85
N ASN A 59 -9.04 16.46 -10.53
CA ASN A 59 -7.96 17.20 -11.18
C ASN A 59 -6.62 17.11 -10.41
N LEU A 60 -6.45 16.13 -9.53
CA LEU A 60 -5.16 15.84 -8.91
C LEU A 60 -4.24 15.15 -9.93
N ARG A 61 -3.00 15.65 -10.07
CA ARG A 61 -1.93 15.01 -10.81
C ARG A 61 -0.93 14.35 -9.87
N VAL A 62 -0.53 13.13 -10.24
CA VAL A 62 0.51 12.38 -9.55
C VAL A 62 1.42 11.74 -10.59
N GLY A 63 2.72 11.94 -10.48
CA GLY A 63 3.68 11.44 -11.48
C GLY A 63 3.54 12.08 -12.87
N GLY A 64 3.00 13.30 -12.94
CA GLY A 64 2.85 14.06 -14.20
C GLY A 64 1.58 13.77 -15.00
N TYR A 65 0.66 12.96 -14.47
CA TYR A 65 -0.61 12.65 -15.13
C TYR A 65 -1.77 12.63 -14.11
N PRO A 66 -3.05 12.72 -14.55
CA PRO A 66 -4.19 12.72 -13.64
C PRO A 66 -4.28 11.41 -12.83
N ALA A 67 -4.51 11.49 -11.53
CA ALA A 67 -4.59 10.33 -10.63
C ALA A 67 -5.59 9.27 -11.14
N VAL A 68 -6.74 9.73 -11.65
CA VAL A 68 -7.80 8.87 -12.24
C VAL A 68 -7.33 8.07 -13.47
N SER A 69 -6.31 8.56 -14.18
CA SER A 69 -5.77 7.93 -15.39
C SER A 69 -4.73 6.87 -15.12
N ALA A 70 -4.19 6.78 -13.89
CA ALA A 70 -3.16 5.81 -13.50
C ALA A 70 -3.51 4.38 -13.90
N TRP A 71 -4.75 3.96 -13.63
CA TRP A 71 -5.20 2.61 -13.94
C TRP A 71 -5.22 2.34 -15.43
N GLY A 72 -5.85 3.21 -16.22
CA GLY A 72 -5.95 3.04 -17.67
C GLY A 72 -4.59 3.08 -18.38
N LEU A 73 -3.64 3.87 -17.88
CA LEU A 73 -2.27 3.85 -18.38
C LEU A 73 -1.61 2.49 -18.14
N GLY A 74 -1.75 1.92 -16.94
CA GLY A 74 -1.18 0.61 -16.66
C GLY A 74 -1.94 -0.55 -17.31
N GLU A 75 -3.17 -0.34 -17.82
CA GLU A 75 -3.85 -1.35 -18.65
C GLU A 75 -3.13 -1.54 -20.00
N ILE A 76 -2.50 -0.47 -20.53
CA ILE A 76 -1.71 -0.53 -21.76
C ILE A 76 -0.50 -1.45 -21.59
N ASP A 77 0.15 -1.38 -20.43
CA ASP A 77 1.36 -2.13 -20.11
C ASP A 77 1.09 -3.44 -19.33
N GLY A 78 -0.18 -3.73 -19.04
CA GLY A 78 -0.59 -4.92 -18.28
C GLY A 78 -0.23 -4.88 -16.78
N ASN A 79 0.05 -3.71 -16.22
CA ASN A 79 0.51 -3.48 -14.86
C ASN A 79 -0.32 -2.44 -14.06
N SER A 80 -1.57 -2.19 -14.45
CA SER A 80 -2.52 -1.22 -13.84
C SER A 80 -2.41 -1.06 -12.32
N GLU A 81 -2.53 -2.16 -11.58
CA GLU A 81 -2.49 -2.13 -10.11
C GLU A 81 -1.14 -1.63 -9.58
N GLU A 82 -0.04 -2.08 -10.18
CA GLU A 82 1.31 -1.72 -9.78
C GLU A 82 1.59 -0.25 -10.08
N LEU A 83 1.19 0.24 -11.26
CA LEU A 83 1.35 1.65 -11.63
C LEU A 83 0.56 2.57 -10.69
N VAL A 84 -0.68 2.19 -10.33
CA VAL A 84 -1.52 2.93 -9.38
C VAL A 84 -0.87 2.97 -8.00
N LEU A 85 -0.48 1.81 -7.48
CA LEU A 85 0.15 1.70 -6.16
C LEU A 85 1.45 2.47 -6.10
N GLN A 86 2.29 2.35 -7.12
CA GLN A 86 3.55 3.06 -7.20
C GLN A 86 3.31 4.57 -7.27
N SER A 87 2.51 5.04 -8.22
CA SER A 87 2.40 6.47 -8.48
C SER A 87 1.74 7.20 -7.31
N LEU A 88 0.61 6.67 -6.81
CA LEU A 88 -0.06 7.26 -5.64
C LEU A 88 0.76 7.05 -4.36
N GLY A 89 1.33 5.86 -4.16
CA GLY A 89 2.10 5.56 -2.96
C GLY A 89 3.37 6.39 -2.86
N GLU A 90 4.07 6.61 -3.97
CA GLU A 90 5.25 7.48 -4.02
C GLU A 90 4.86 8.94 -3.87
N GLY A 91 3.84 9.40 -4.61
CA GLY A 91 3.39 10.79 -4.58
C GLY A 91 2.86 11.24 -3.21
N LEU A 92 2.13 10.37 -2.52
CA LEU A 92 1.58 10.65 -1.19
C LEU A 92 2.55 10.25 -0.07
N GLY A 93 3.62 9.50 -0.37
CA GLY A 93 4.53 8.92 0.61
C GLY A 93 3.86 7.88 1.50
N LEU A 94 2.88 7.16 0.95
CA LEU A 94 2.09 6.15 1.64
C LEU A 94 2.49 4.75 1.20
N TRP A 95 2.49 3.82 2.15
CA TRP A 95 2.54 2.41 1.79
C TRP A 95 1.14 1.89 1.45
N LEU A 96 0.88 1.74 0.15
CA LEU A 96 -0.36 1.21 -0.39
C LEU A 96 -0.17 -0.25 -0.80
N GLN A 97 -1.09 -1.12 -0.40
CA GLN A 97 -0.91 -2.57 -0.54
C GLN A 97 -1.70 -3.15 -1.71
N VAL A 98 -2.91 -2.62 -1.95
CA VAL A 98 -3.84 -3.17 -2.93
C VAL A 98 -4.52 -2.04 -3.68
N ALA A 99 -4.62 -2.17 -5.00
CA ALA A 99 -5.45 -1.31 -5.81
C ALA A 99 -6.67 -2.11 -6.28
N VAL A 100 -7.84 -1.51 -6.18
CA VAL A 100 -9.13 -2.14 -6.51
C VAL A 100 -9.84 -1.27 -7.53
N LYS A 101 -10.14 -1.83 -8.70
CA LYS A 101 -11.02 -1.20 -9.69
C LYS A 101 -12.48 -1.55 -9.40
N VAL A 102 -13.32 -0.54 -9.33
CA VAL A 102 -14.79 -0.63 -9.31
C VAL A 102 -15.37 -0.13 -10.64
N GLU A 103 -16.51 -0.68 -11.04
CA GLU A 103 -17.12 -0.38 -12.34
C GLU A 103 -17.78 1.00 -12.37
N ASP A 104 -18.29 1.49 -11.24
CA ASP A 104 -18.93 2.81 -11.12
C ASP A 104 -18.01 3.83 -10.41
N GLY A 105 -18.61 4.82 -9.75
CA GLY A 105 -17.91 5.73 -8.86
C GLY A 105 -17.37 5.05 -7.61
N VAL A 106 -16.31 5.64 -7.05
CA VAL A 106 -15.71 5.22 -5.78
C VAL A 106 -16.75 5.33 -4.65
N SER A 107 -17.17 4.20 -4.11
CA SER A 107 -18.19 4.11 -3.04
C SER A 107 -17.97 2.87 -2.17
N MET A 108 -18.48 2.90 -0.93
CA MET A 108 -18.41 1.76 -0.01
C MET A 108 -19.11 0.53 -0.59
N ASP A 109 -20.32 0.70 -1.13
CA ASP A 109 -21.09 -0.40 -1.73
C ASP A 109 -20.34 -1.02 -2.92
N GLY A 110 -19.78 -0.18 -3.80
CA GLY A 110 -18.96 -0.64 -4.92
C GLY A 110 -17.72 -1.42 -4.48
N LEU A 111 -17.05 -1.01 -3.39
CA LEU A 111 -15.94 -1.75 -2.80
C LEU A 111 -16.40 -3.10 -2.24
N LEU A 112 -17.48 -3.13 -1.47
CA LEU A 112 -18.01 -4.36 -0.87
C LEU A 112 -18.44 -5.37 -1.95
N ASP A 113 -19.13 -4.91 -2.99
CA ASP A 113 -19.54 -5.74 -4.13
C ASP A 113 -18.31 -6.28 -4.87
N ARG A 114 -17.31 -5.42 -5.10
CA ARG A 114 -16.06 -5.85 -5.74
C ARG A 114 -15.32 -6.90 -4.90
N LEU A 115 -15.30 -6.78 -3.57
CA LEU A 115 -14.70 -7.77 -2.69
C LEU A 115 -15.41 -9.12 -2.75
N LEU A 116 -16.71 -9.18 -3.04
CA LEU A 116 -17.46 -10.44 -3.19
C LEU A 116 -17.50 -11.00 -4.63
N SER A 117 -17.12 -10.19 -5.62
CA SER A 117 -17.17 -10.58 -7.04
C SER A 117 -16.32 -11.81 -7.40
N LEU A 118 -16.63 -12.49 -8.51
CA LEU A 118 -15.81 -13.63 -8.97
C LEU A 118 -14.45 -13.21 -9.56
N LYS A 119 -14.34 -11.97 -10.06
CA LYS A 119 -13.08 -11.43 -10.60
C LYS A 119 -12.04 -11.37 -9.47
N GLY A 120 -10.82 -11.87 -9.72
CA GLY A 120 -9.72 -11.78 -8.76
C GLY A 120 -9.33 -10.33 -8.44
N ILE A 121 -8.65 -10.12 -7.31
CA ILE A 121 -8.00 -8.85 -6.94
C ILE A 121 -6.56 -9.23 -6.61
N LYS A 122 -5.56 -8.66 -7.30
CA LYS A 122 -4.16 -9.00 -7.03
C LYS A 122 -3.81 -8.58 -5.61
N GLY A 123 -3.00 -9.40 -4.94
CA GLY A 123 -2.64 -9.19 -3.55
C GLY A 123 -3.70 -9.62 -2.53
N LEU A 124 -4.91 -10.03 -2.93
CA LEU A 124 -5.92 -10.53 -1.98
C LEU A 124 -6.40 -11.94 -2.34
N SER A 125 -6.25 -12.88 -1.41
CA SER A 125 -6.89 -14.19 -1.50
C SER A 125 -8.43 -14.08 -1.38
N TRP A 126 -9.18 -15.11 -1.75
CA TRP A 126 -10.64 -15.11 -1.54
C TRP A 126 -11.00 -14.99 -0.04
N LEU A 127 -10.22 -15.60 0.84
CA LEU A 127 -10.40 -15.49 2.29
C LEU A 127 -10.08 -14.08 2.80
N ASP A 128 -9.03 -13.46 2.27
CA ASP A 128 -8.65 -12.08 2.58
C ASP A 128 -9.80 -11.14 2.22
N ARG A 129 -10.34 -11.30 1.02
CA ARG A 129 -11.47 -10.51 0.51
C ARG A 129 -12.72 -10.67 1.37
N TYR A 130 -13.07 -11.90 1.74
CA TYR A 130 -14.22 -12.16 2.60
C TYR A 130 -14.03 -11.56 4.00
N THR A 131 -12.83 -11.67 4.56
CA THR A 131 -12.53 -11.12 5.89
C THR A 131 -12.58 -9.60 5.85
N LEU A 132 -11.94 -8.99 4.85
CA LEU A 132 -11.98 -7.54 4.62
C LEU A 132 -13.42 -7.04 4.39
N TYR A 133 -14.23 -7.76 3.62
CA TYR A 133 -15.66 -7.46 3.45
C TYR A 133 -16.39 -7.43 4.79
N LYS A 134 -16.21 -8.46 5.62
CA LYS A 134 -16.85 -8.55 6.94
C LYS A 134 -16.43 -7.38 7.83
N ASP A 135 -15.16 -7.02 7.78
CA ASP A 135 -14.59 -5.93 8.57
C ASP A 135 -15.14 -4.57 8.12
N LEU A 136 -15.08 -4.28 6.82
CA LEU A 136 -15.62 -3.04 6.25
C LEU A 136 -17.13 -2.91 6.47
N SER A 137 -17.90 -3.97 6.26
CA SER A 137 -19.34 -3.99 6.52
C SER A 137 -19.65 -3.77 8.01
N GLY A 138 -18.87 -4.39 8.89
CA GLY A 138 -18.97 -4.20 10.34
C GLY A 138 -18.66 -2.78 10.78
N LEU A 139 -17.62 -2.16 10.21
CA LEU A 139 -17.23 -0.77 10.52
C LEU A 139 -18.23 0.24 9.97
N SER A 140 -18.65 0.07 8.72
CA SER A 140 -19.64 0.93 8.05
C SER A 140 -20.99 0.90 8.77
N SER A 141 -21.48 -0.29 9.15
CA SER A 141 -22.75 -0.42 9.89
C SER A 141 -22.74 0.21 11.29
N LYS A 142 -21.56 0.33 11.91
CA LYS A 142 -21.38 1.05 13.17
C LYS A 142 -21.23 2.58 12.98
N GLY A 143 -21.11 3.06 11.75
CA GLY A 143 -20.85 4.47 11.45
C GLY A 143 -19.43 4.94 11.78
N ILE A 144 -18.46 4.01 11.90
CA ILE A 144 -17.06 4.34 12.21
C ILE A 144 -16.29 4.56 10.90
N VAL A 145 -16.80 5.48 10.08
CA VAL A 145 -16.18 5.89 8.82
C VAL A 145 -15.73 7.34 8.96
N LEU A 146 -14.42 7.56 8.95
CA LEU A 146 -13.80 8.87 8.92
C LEU A 146 -13.61 9.27 7.46
N GLU A 147 -14.60 9.95 6.91
CA GLU A 147 -14.53 10.54 5.58
C GLU A 147 -13.80 11.89 5.65
N THR A 148 -12.73 12.03 4.89
CA THR A 148 -11.96 13.27 4.79
C THR A 148 -11.53 13.52 3.34
N ASN A 149 -11.15 14.75 3.05
CA ASN A 149 -10.52 15.12 1.78
C ASN A 149 -9.06 15.46 2.01
N LEU A 150 -8.28 15.50 0.93
CA LEU A 150 -6.96 16.11 0.96
C LEU A 150 -7.07 17.60 1.39
N PRO A 151 -6.35 18.03 2.43
CA PRO A 151 -6.31 19.43 2.80
C PRO A 151 -5.73 20.27 1.65
N TYR A 152 -6.34 21.41 1.31
CA TYR A 152 -5.82 22.26 0.23
C TYR A 152 -4.37 22.71 0.44
N GLN A 153 -3.89 22.74 1.69
CA GLN A 153 -2.52 23.13 2.03
C GLN A 153 -1.47 22.12 1.54
N VAL A 154 -1.85 20.87 1.26
CA VAL A 154 -0.93 19.84 0.73
C VAL A 154 -0.90 19.80 -0.80
N MET A 155 -1.59 20.74 -1.45
CA MET A 155 -1.74 20.80 -2.90
C MET A 155 -1.43 22.21 -3.40
N ASP A 156 -0.64 22.29 -4.47
CA ASP A 156 -0.40 23.51 -5.22
C ASP A 156 -1.27 23.51 -6.48
N ARG A 157 -1.75 24.69 -6.87
CA ARG A 157 -2.45 24.86 -8.16
C ARG A 157 -1.42 25.12 -9.24
N VAL A 158 -1.48 24.31 -10.30
CA VAL A 158 -0.62 24.44 -11.47
C VAL A 158 -1.51 24.62 -12.70
N GLN A 159 -1.17 25.59 -13.53
CA GLN A 159 -1.90 25.84 -14.77
C GLN A 159 -1.03 25.43 -15.95
N ASP A 160 -1.58 24.60 -16.84
CA ASP A 160 -0.93 24.21 -18.07
C ASP A 160 -0.98 25.32 -19.13
N VAL A 161 -0.22 25.14 -20.22
CA VAL A 161 -0.15 26.08 -21.35
C VAL A 161 -1.52 26.28 -22.03
N ASP A 162 -2.41 25.28 -21.95
CA ASP A 162 -3.77 25.31 -22.47
C ASP A 162 -4.79 26.00 -21.53
N GLY A 163 -4.34 26.44 -20.35
CA GLY A 163 -5.16 27.10 -19.35
C GLY A 163 -5.88 26.16 -18.39
N TYR A 164 -5.72 24.84 -18.51
CA TYR A 164 -6.34 23.88 -17.60
C TYR A 164 -5.66 23.92 -16.22
N GLU A 165 -6.46 23.91 -15.16
CA GLU A 165 -5.97 23.95 -13.77
C GLU A 165 -5.91 22.56 -13.15
N TRP A 166 -4.71 22.21 -12.66
CA TRP A 166 -4.40 20.98 -11.97
C TRP A 166 -4.02 21.23 -10.52
N LEU A 167 -4.23 20.22 -9.70
CA LEU A 167 -3.68 20.16 -8.34
C LEU A 167 -2.48 19.23 -8.36
N GLU A 168 -1.36 19.68 -7.82
CA GLU A 168 -0.16 18.87 -7.63
C GLU A 168 0.17 18.77 -6.14
N LEU A 169 0.62 17.59 -5.70
CA LEU A 169 1.01 17.40 -4.30
C LEU A 169 2.30 18.16 -4.00
N ASN A 170 2.30 18.93 -2.91
CA ASN A 170 3.49 19.60 -2.41
C ASN A 170 4.10 18.83 -1.23
N GLU A 171 5.26 19.28 -0.75
CA GLU A 171 6.00 18.58 0.32
C GLU A 171 5.24 18.47 1.65
N ALA A 172 4.21 19.28 1.90
CA ALA A 172 3.40 19.17 3.11
C ALA A 172 2.54 17.89 3.13
N VAL A 173 2.32 17.25 1.97
CA VAL A 173 1.59 15.98 1.88
C VAL A 173 2.22 14.91 2.76
N PHE A 174 3.55 14.88 2.87
CA PHE A 174 4.25 13.86 3.64
C PHE A 174 4.09 14.03 5.14
N VAL A 175 3.86 15.26 5.61
CA VAL A 175 3.54 15.51 7.02
C VAL A 175 2.12 15.07 7.32
N TRP A 176 1.19 15.39 6.42
CA TRP A 176 -0.21 14.98 6.55
C TRP A 176 -0.37 13.46 6.45
N SER A 177 0.32 12.81 5.51
CA SER A 177 0.13 11.39 5.20
C SER A 177 0.75 10.45 6.22
N ARG A 178 1.82 10.88 6.90
CA ARG A 178 2.49 10.10 7.95
C ARG A 178 1.54 9.67 9.07
N ASP A 179 0.58 10.52 9.41
CA ASP A 179 -0.26 10.34 10.60
C ASP A 179 -1.65 9.74 10.25
N LEU A 180 -1.90 9.35 8.98
CA LEU A 180 -3.19 8.82 8.55
C LEU A 180 -3.43 7.36 8.98
N TRP A 181 -2.43 6.49 8.78
CA TRP A 181 -2.58 5.04 9.01
C TRP A 181 -1.38 4.41 9.70
N PRO A 182 -0.93 4.95 10.86
CA PRO A 182 0.12 4.29 11.61
C PRO A 182 -0.36 2.90 12.04
N ASN A 183 0.46 1.89 11.80
CA ASN A 183 0.24 0.59 12.40
C ASN A 183 0.69 0.67 13.86
N GLU A 184 -0.25 0.69 14.80
CA GLU A 184 0.05 0.79 16.24
C GLU A 184 1.02 -0.30 16.71
N GLY A 185 0.93 -1.50 16.16
CA GLY A 185 1.87 -2.58 16.43
C GLY A 185 3.30 -2.19 16.08
N VAL A 186 3.53 -1.55 14.93
CA VAL A 186 4.85 -1.04 14.53
C VAL A 186 5.30 0.12 15.42
N VAL A 187 4.40 1.07 15.68
CA VAL A 187 4.69 2.26 16.51
C VAL A 187 5.10 1.84 17.92
N ASN A 188 4.35 0.93 18.55
CA ASN A 188 4.58 0.45 19.91
C ASN A 188 5.89 -0.32 20.06
N LEU A 189 6.38 -0.93 18.97
CA LEU A 189 7.68 -1.59 18.97
C LEU A 189 8.84 -0.60 18.94
N GLY A 190 8.59 0.67 18.60
CA GLY A 190 9.59 1.75 18.65
C GLY A 190 10.81 1.49 17.76
N ILE A 191 10.63 0.74 16.68
CA ILE A 191 11.73 0.24 15.86
C ILE A 191 12.34 1.39 15.06
N LYS A 192 13.66 1.50 15.14
CA LYS A 192 14.44 2.45 14.36
C LYS A 192 14.97 1.80 13.11
N VAL A 193 14.86 2.49 11.97
CA VAL A 193 15.29 1.98 10.67
C VAL A 193 16.25 2.94 9.99
N GLU A 194 17.24 2.37 9.31
CA GLU A 194 18.04 3.10 8.33
C GLU A 194 17.58 2.72 6.93
N VAL A 195 17.53 3.68 6.01
CA VAL A 195 17.21 3.45 4.61
C VAL A 195 18.41 3.83 3.76
N VAL A 196 18.84 2.91 2.91
CA VAL A 196 20.00 3.05 2.03
C VAL A 196 19.52 2.94 0.60
N ASN A 197 19.81 3.97 -0.20
CA ASN A 197 19.62 3.90 -1.64
C ASN A 197 20.70 3.00 -2.23
N ALA A 198 20.28 1.88 -2.81
CA ALA A 198 21.13 0.95 -3.54
C ALA A 198 21.01 1.15 -5.07
N SER A 199 20.12 2.04 -5.50
CA SER A 199 19.91 2.38 -6.91
C SER A 199 20.71 3.60 -7.35
N ASP A 200 20.92 3.71 -8.67
CA ASP A 200 21.45 4.93 -9.30
C ASP A 200 20.38 6.04 -9.40
N THR A 201 19.11 5.73 -9.09
CA THR A 201 18.01 6.69 -9.17
C THR A 201 17.98 7.55 -7.91
N PRO A 202 18.17 8.87 -8.02
CA PRO A 202 18.13 9.75 -6.86
C PRO A 202 16.71 9.82 -6.28
N GLY A 203 16.60 9.83 -4.94
CA GLY A 203 15.34 10.07 -4.24
C GLY A 203 14.55 8.82 -3.84
N VAL A 204 14.84 7.63 -4.40
CA VAL A 204 14.14 6.37 -4.08
C VAL A 204 14.14 6.08 -2.57
N ALA A 205 15.31 6.17 -1.92
CA ALA A 205 15.42 5.96 -0.48
C ALA A 205 14.63 6.98 0.36
N ARG A 206 14.47 8.22 -0.12
CA ARG A 206 13.68 9.24 0.58
C ARG A 206 12.18 8.93 0.48
N VAL A 207 11.72 8.50 -0.69
CA VAL A 207 10.33 8.07 -0.89
C VAL A 207 10.03 6.85 -0.02
N ARG A 208 10.90 5.84 -0.05
CA ARG A 208 10.75 4.63 0.78
C ARG A 208 10.79 4.94 2.27
N ALA A 209 11.66 5.85 2.71
CA ALA A 209 11.66 6.33 4.10
C ALA A 209 10.30 6.92 4.50
N ARG A 210 9.71 7.78 3.68
CA ARG A 210 8.38 8.37 3.94
C ARG A 210 7.30 7.30 4.03
N GLN A 211 7.30 6.33 3.12
CA GLN A 211 6.35 5.21 3.16
C GLN A 211 6.51 4.36 4.43
N LEU A 212 7.74 4.08 4.87
CA LEU A 212 7.99 3.39 6.13
C LEU A 212 7.49 4.19 7.34
N GLU A 213 7.71 5.51 7.35
CA GLU A 213 7.18 6.40 8.39
C GLU A 213 5.64 6.40 8.40
N SER A 214 4.98 6.34 7.25
CA SER A 214 3.50 6.27 7.16
C SER A 214 2.91 5.01 7.81
N ILE A 215 3.68 3.92 7.89
CA ILE A 215 3.28 2.69 8.58
C ILE A 215 3.62 2.75 10.08
N GLY A 216 4.44 3.72 10.51
CA GLY A 216 4.82 3.91 11.90
C GLY A 216 6.27 3.53 12.25
N PHE A 217 7.11 3.18 11.27
CA PHE A 217 8.55 2.99 11.53
C PHE A 217 9.22 4.34 11.85
N ARG A 218 10.23 4.33 12.71
CA ARG A 218 11.05 5.52 12.96
C ARG A 218 12.29 5.50 12.09
N VAL A 219 12.27 6.25 10.99
CA VAL A 219 13.48 6.39 10.15
C VAL A 219 14.47 7.30 10.86
N VAL A 220 15.67 6.80 11.12
CA VAL A 220 16.74 7.57 11.81
C VAL A 220 17.81 8.07 10.85
N SER A 221 17.90 7.49 9.66
CA SER A 221 18.87 7.90 8.65
C SER A 221 18.44 7.47 7.25
N VAL A 222 18.71 8.34 6.26
CA VAL A 222 18.60 8.04 4.83
C VAL A 222 19.96 8.32 4.19
N LYS A 223 20.57 7.31 3.56
CA LYS A 223 21.93 7.39 2.97
C LYS A 223 21.92 6.89 1.53
N ALA A 224 22.88 7.32 0.73
CA ALA A 224 23.27 6.62 -0.49
C ALA A 224 24.31 5.55 -0.13
N GLY A 225 24.23 4.38 -0.76
CA GLY A 225 25.21 3.31 -0.58
C GLY A 225 25.66 2.75 -1.91
N ASP A 226 26.96 2.48 -2.05
CA ASP A 226 27.55 1.81 -3.22
C ASP A 226 27.34 0.28 -3.11
N ILE A 227 26.10 -0.15 -2.86
CA ILE A 227 25.74 -1.55 -2.67
C ILE A 227 24.79 -1.91 -3.80
N LYS A 228 25.18 -2.86 -4.64
CA LYS A 228 24.27 -3.45 -5.61
C LYS A 228 23.46 -4.53 -4.93
N ILE A 229 22.15 -4.45 -5.09
CA ILE A 229 21.20 -5.49 -4.70
C ILE A 229 20.56 -6.04 -5.97
N ASP A 230 20.34 -7.35 -5.99
CA ASP A 230 19.69 -8.03 -7.13
C ASP A 230 18.16 -7.95 -7.02
N GLU A 231 17.64 -7.75 -5.81
CA GLU A 231 16.21 -7.61 -5.51
C GLU A 231 15.82 -6.13 -5.33
N PRO A 232 14.56 -5.74 -5.63
CA PRO A 232 14.10 -4.34 -5.52
C PRO A 232 14.10 -3.82 -4.07
N CYS A 233 14.06 -4.71 -3.08
CA CYS A 233 14.15 -4.36 -1.68
C CYS A 233 14.76 -5.50 -0.86
N VAL A 234 15.82 -5.20 -0.10
CA VAL A 234 16.45 -6.11 0.86
C VAL A 234 16.45 -5.46 2.23
N VAL A 235 16.05 -6.21 3.25
CA VAL A 235 16.03 -5.76 4.64
C VAL A 235 16.98 -6.61 5.44
N LYS A 236 18.02 -5.97 5.99
CA LYS A 236 18.87 -6.59 7.00
C LYS A 236 18.23 -6.38 8.36
N VAL A 237 18.14 -7.45 9.15
CA VAL A 237 17.52 -7.45 10.49
C VAL A 237 18.47 -8.08 11.50
N SER A 238 18.63 -7.45 12.66
CA SER A 238 19.39 -8.07 13.77
C SER A 238 18.69 -9.34 14.29
N PRO A 239 19.45 -10.39 14.67
CA PRO A 239 18.88 -11.63 15.23
C PRO A 239 17.95 -11.37 16.42
N ASP A 240 18.28 -10.40 17.27
CA ASP A 240 17.47 -10.01 18.42
C ASP A 240 16.07 -9.52 18.05
N ILE A 241 15.97 -8.66 17.04
CA ILE A 241 14.69 -8.18 16.52
C ILE A 241 13.94 -9.31 15.83
N TRP A 242 14.65 -10.13 15.05
CA TRP A 242 14.05 -11.23 14.32
C TRP A 242 13.44 -12.26 15.27
N ASP A 243 14.21 -12.82 16.20
CA ASP A 243 13.76 -13.95 17.00
C ASP A 243 12.69 -13.60 18.04
N LYS A 244 12.70 -12.36 18.52
CA LYS A 244 11.76 -11.90 19.57
C LYS A 244 10.44 -11.41 19.00
N ASN A 245 10.32 -11.19 17.68
CA ASN A 245 9.19 -10.45 17.13
C ASN A 245 8.59 -11.11 15.88
N GLN A 246 7.69 -12.07 16.10
CA GLN A 246 6.95 -12.73 15.01
C GLN A 246 6.13 -11.75 14.17
N PHE A 247 5.64 -10.67 14.80
CA PHE A 247 4.87 -9.63 14.13
C PHE A 247 5.73 -8.85 13.11
N ILE A 248 6.96 -8.46 13.48
CA ILE A 248 7.92 -7.86 12.54
C ILE A 248 8.20 -8.80 11.37
N LYS A 249 8.35 -10.11 11.60
CA LYS A 249 8.59 -11.07 10.50
C LYS A 249 7.45 -11.02 9.48
N GLN A 250 6.20 -10.96 9.96
CA GLN A 250 5.03 -10.88 9.10
C GLN A 250 4.99 -9.55 8.35
N ILE A 251 5.28 -8.43 9.00
CA ILE A 251 5.31 -7.12 8.35
C ILE A 251 6.42 -7.06 7.28
N LEU A 252 7.66 -7.38 7.63
CA LEU A 252 8.78 -7.23 6.69
C LEU A 252 8.62 -8.11 5.45
N LYS A 253 8.22 -9.37 5.63
CA LYS A 253 8.08 -10.30 4.50
C LYS A 253 6.81 -10.06 3.70
N ASN A 254 5.68 -9.85 4.39
CA ASN A 254 4.39 -9.93 3.73
C ASN A 254 3.73 -8.57 3.51
N TYR A 255 3.99 -7.61 4.39
CA TYR A 255 3.45 -6.25 4.27
C TYR A 255 4.36 -5.40 3.38
N LEU A 256 5.69 -5.51 3.54
CA LEU A 256 6.66 -4.74 2.78
C LEU A 256 7.17 -5.44 1.50
N GLY A 257 7.00 -6.76 1.40
CA GLY A 257 7.40 -7.53 0.23
C GLY A 257 8.92 -7.55 -0.03
N CYS A 258 9.73 -7.23 0.97
CA CYS A 258 11.19 -7.20 0.84
C CYS A 258 11.81 -8.55 1.20
N GLU A 259 12.93 -8.88 0.56
CA GLU A 259 13.76 -10.01 1.00
C GLU A 259 14.37 -9.69 2.37
N VAL A 260 14.49 -10.69 3.25
CA VAL A 260 15.01 -10.49 4.60
C VAL A 260 16.29 -11.29 4.81
N GLU A 261 17.35 -10.57 5.17
CA GLU A 261 18.66 -11.09 5.52
C GLU A 261 19.01 -10.81 6.98
N MET A 262 19.91 -11.60 7.55
CA MET A 262 20.46 -11.33 8.88
C MET A 262 21.56 -10.29 8.79
N GLY A 263 21.55 -9.31 9.71
CA GLY A 263 22.58 -8.27 9.80
C GLY A 263 22.69 -7.69 11.21
N ASP A 264 23.32 -6.52 11.33
CA ASP A 264 23.62 -5.92 12.65
C ASP A 264 22.54 -4.94 13.16
N GLY A 265 21.49 -4.69 12.37
CA GLY A 265 20.43 -3.72 12.68
C GLY A 265 19.24 -3.89 11.75
N LEU A 266 18.27 -2.97 11.79
CA LEU A 266 17.18 -2.92 10.81
C LEU A 266 17.50 -1.89 9.71
N VAL A 267 17.97 -2.37 8.57
CA VAL A 267 18.43 -1.54 7.45
C VAL A 267 17.73 -1.97 6.17
N PHE A 268 17.07 -1.02 5.52
CA PHE A 268 16.41 -1.19 4.23
C PHE A 268 17.35 -0.76 3.11
N PHE A 269 17.62 -1.65 2.17
CA PHE A 269 18.28 -1.37 0.91
C PHE A 269 17.20 -1.35 -0.17
N VAL A 270 17.09 -0.24 -0.88
CA VAL A 270 16.03 -0.04 -1.88
C VAL A 270 16.63 0.28 -3.24
N GLY A 271 16.14 -0.45 -4.24
CA GLY A 271 16.54 -0.40 -5.65
C GLY A 271 15.54 0.34 -6.53
#